data_AF-A0A5C5XTP9-F1
#
_entry.id   AF-A0A5C5XTP9-F1
#
_cell.length_a   1.000
_cell.length_b   1.000
_cell.length_c   1.000
_cell.angle_alpha   90.00
_cell.angle_beta   90.00
_cell.angle_gamma   90.00
#
_symmetry.space_group_name_H-M   'P 1'
#
loop_
_entity.id
_entity.type
_entity.pdbx_description
1 polymer ?
#
loop_
_entity_poly.entity_id
_entity_poly.type
_entity_poly.pdbx_seq_one_letter_code
_entity_poly.pdbx_strand_id
1 'polypeptide(L)'
;MIALEVISYCFLIAGALFSIIGGIGLVRLPEFYSRMHGGGITDTMGAGLVIVGLILLAGPTLAAFKLFVILFFLTITTPSSSHALAKSALSKGLQPELDVESEVELPMLGEGIRQ
;
A
#
# COMPACT_ATOMS: atom_id res chain seq x y z
N MET A 1 -14.74 -29.60 -0.01
CA MET A 1 -15.02 -28.74 -1.18
C MET A 1 -15.69 -27.44 -0.72
N ILE A 2 -16.88 -27.51 -0.12
CA ILE A 2 -17.64 -26.32 0.35
C ILE A 2 -16.85 -25.42 1.32
N ALA A 3 -16.09 -25.98 2.26
CA ALA A 3 -15.33 -25.18 3.22
C ALA A 3 -14.29 -24.25 2.55
N LEU A 4 -13.61 -24.72 1.49
CA LEU A 4 -12.64 -23.90 0.74
C LEU A 4 -13.32 -22.79 -0.05
N GLU A 5 -14.51 -23.05 -0.59
CA GLU A 5 -15.30 -22.06 -1.32
C GLU A 5 -15.76 -20.93 -0.39
N VAL A 6 -16.24 -21.28 0.81
CA VAL A 6 -16.65 -20.30 1.83
C VAL A 6 -15.46 -19.42 2.23
N ILE A 7 -14.30 -20.01 2.50
CA ILE A 7 -13.07 -19.26 2.83
C ILE A 7 -12.68 -18.35 1.66
N SER A 8 -12.73 -18.85 0.43
CA SER A 8 -12.39 -18.07 -0.77
C SER A 8 -13.32 -16.86 -0.92
N TYR A 9 -14.63 -17.04 -0.72
CA TYR A 9 -15.60 -15.94 -0.77
C TYR A 9 -15.36 -14.92 0.35
N CYS A 10 -15.01 -15.36 1.56
CA CYS A 10 -14.62 -14.44 2.63
C CYS A 10 -13.41 -13.59 2.22
N PHE A 11 -12.39 -14.17 1.59
CA PHE A 11 -11.22 -13.46 1.10
C PHE A 11 -11.56 -12.48 -0.03
N LEU A 12 -12.41 -12.87 -0.98
CA LEU A 12 -12.86 -12.01 -2.07
C LEU A 12 -13.65 -10.80 -1.57
N ILE A 13 -14.58 -11.02 -0.63
CA ILE A 13 -15.37 -9.94 -0.04
C ILE A 13 -14.48 -9.01 0.79
N ALA A 14 -13.60 -9.55 1.62
CA ALA A 14 -12.67 -8.76 2.40
C ALA A 14 -11.76 -7.92 1.49
N GLY A 15 -11.16 -8.54 0.46
CA GLY A 15 -10.32 -7.83 -0.51
C GLY A 15 -11.07 -6.75 -1.27
N ALA A 16 -12.33 -6.98 -1.67
CA ALA A 16 -13.17 -5.96 -2.28
C ALA A 16 -13.42 -4.77 -1.34
N LEU A 17 -13.72 -5.03 -0.06
CA LEU A 17 -13.90 -3.98 0.95
C LEU A 17 -12.61 -3.17 1.15
N PHE A 18 -11.45 -3.82 1.30
CA PHE A 18 -10.16 -3.14 1.40
C PHE A 18 -9.83 -2.32 0.16
N SER A 19 -10.18 -2.81 -1.04
CA SER A 19 -9.97 -2.08 -2.28
C SER A 19 -10.83 -0.81 -2.34
N ILE A 20 -12.08 -0.86 -1.85
CA ILE A 20 -12.94 0.32 -1.73
C ILE A 20 -12.38 1.29 -0.68
N ILE A 21 -12.00 0.79 0.50
CA ILE A 21 -11.46 1.63 1.59
C ILE A 21 -10.18 2.34 1.13
N GLY A 22 -9.23 1.62 0.54
CA GLY A 22 -8.00 2.22 0.04
C GLY A 22 -8.23 3.16 -1.14
N GLY A 23 -9.20 2.86 -2.01
CA GLY A 23 -9.64 3.77 -3.07
C GLY A 23 -10.24 5.07 -2.53
N ILE A 24 -11.07 5.00 -1.48
CA ILE A 24 -11.58 6.17 -0.76
C ILE A 24 -10.42 6.93 -0.11
N GLY A 25 -9.48 6.23 0.52
CA GLY A 25 -8.27 6.84 1.11
C GLY A 25 -7.45 7.61 0.07
N LEU A 26 -7.30 7.08 -1.14
CA LEU A 26 -6.58 7.74 -2.23
C LEU A 26 -7.22 9.07 -2.67
N VAL A 27 -8.56 9.19 -2.58
CA VAL A 27 -9.32 10.38 -3.00
C VAL A 27 -9.55 11.35 -1.86
N ARG A 28 -9.75 10.85 -0.64
CA ARG A 28 -10.19 11.65 0.52
C ARG A 28 -9.04 12.20 1.36
N LEU A 29 -7.87 11.57 1.34
CA LEU A 29 -6.74 12.01 2.16
C LEU A 29 -6.09 13.28 1.55
N PRO A 30 -5.81 14.32 2.36
CA PRO A 30 -5.33 15.60 1.87
C PRO A 30 -3.87 15.57 1.42
N GLU A 31 -3.00 14.87 2.16
CA GLU A 31 -1.56 14.83 1.87
C GLU A 31 -1.13 13.67 0.95
N PHE A 32 -0.10 13.92 0.14
CA PHE A 32 0.44 12.96 -0.84
C PHE A 32 0.88 11.63 -0.20
N TYR A 33 1.57 11.69 0.94
CA TYR A 33 2.10 10.50 1.62
C TYR A 33 0.98 9.62 2.19
N SER A 34 -0.06 10.23 2.74
CA SER A 34 -1.24 9.48 3.22
C SER A 34 -2.06 8.90 2.07
N ARG A 35 -2.18 9.59 0.93
CA ARG A 35 -2.77 9.01 -0.28
C ARG A 35 -1.97 7.79 -0.78
N MET A 36 -0.64 7.87 -0.73
CA MET A 36 0.25 6.74 -1.06
C MET A 36 0.06 5.56 -0.10
N HIS A 37 -0.17 5.81 1.19
CA HIS A 37 -0.54 4.77 2.16
C HIS A 37 -1.87 4.09 1.80
N GLY A 38 -2.89 4.88 1.43
CA GLY A 38 -4.17 4.36 0.92
C GLY A 38 -4.00 3.43 -0.29
N GLY A 39 -3.16 3.82 -1.25
CA GLY A 39 -2.80 2.96 -2.39
C GLY A 39 -2.08 1.67 -1.97
N GLY A 40 -1.15 1.74 -1.01
CA GLY A 40 -0.46 0.57 -0.48
C GLY A 40 -1.39 -0.44 0.19
N ILE A 41 -2.43 0.02 0.90
CA ILE A 41 -3.47 -0.85 1.47
C ILE A 41 -4.26 -1.54 0.35
N THR A 42 -4.63 -0.82 -0.72
CA THR A 42 -5.32 -1.39 -1.88
C THR A 42 -4.52 -2.50 -2.55
N ASP A 43 -3.21 -2.31 -2.73
CA ASP A 43 -2.37 -3.32 -3.38
C ASP A 43 -2.16 -4.56 -2.48
N THR A 44 -1.78 -4.35 -1.22
CA THR A 44 -1.41 -5.44 -0.32
C THR A 44 -2.61 -6.21 0.21
N MET A 45 -3.60 -5.52 0.78
CA MET A 45 -4.79 -6.15 1.35
C MET A 45 -5.89 -6.32 0.31
N GLY A 46 -6.12 -5.33 -0.56
CA GLY A 46 -7.16 -5.43 -1.58
C GLY A 46 -6.83 -6.50 -2.63
N ALA A 47 -5.87 -6.21 -3.52
CA ALA A 47 -5.48 -7.13 -4.57
C ALA A 47 -4.88 -8.43 -4.01
N GLY A 48 -4.10 -8.36 -2.93
CA GLY A 48 -3.53 -9.56 -2.28
C GLY A 48 -4.59 -10.56 -1.81
N LEU A 49 -5.59 -10.12 -1.04
CA LEU A 49 -6.66 -11.01 -0.58
C LEU A 49 -7.50 -11.57 -1.73
N VAL A 50 -7.79 -10.74 -2.75
CA VAL A 50 -8.53 -11.18 -3.93
C VAL A 50 -7.77 -12.29 -4.67
N ILE A 51 -6.48 -12.09 -4.93
CA ILE A 51 -5.66 -13.07 -5.65
C ILE A 51 -5.54 -14.37 -4.84
N VAL A 52 -5.34 -14.30 -3.53
CA VAL A 52 -5.31 -15.48 -2.66
C VAL A 52 -6.65 -16.23 -2.70
N GLY A 53 -7.78 -15.52 -2.61
CA GLY A 53 -9.11 -16.13 -2.74
C GLY A 53 -9.32 -16.83 -4.09
N LEU A 54 -8.83 -16.23 -5.18
CA LEU A 54 -8.88 -16.84 -6.52
C LEU A 54 -7.97 -18.07 -6.64
N ILE A 55 -6.79 -18.07 -6.02
CA ILE A 55 -5.90 -19.25 -5.98
C ILE A 55 -6.57 -20.42 -5.26
N LEU A 56 -7.24 -20.15 -4.14
CA LEU A 56 -7.96 -21.17 -3.37
C LEU A 56 -9.13 -21.78 -4.17
N LEU A 57 -9.84 -20.95 -4.96
CA LEU A 57 -10.93 -21.41 -5.82
C LEU A 57 -10.44 -22.18 -7.06
N ALA A 58 -9.33 -21.72 -7.67
CA ALA A 58 -8.80 -22.30 -8.90
C ALA A 58 -8.11 -23.66 -8.71
N GLY A 59 -7.73 -24.02 -7.48
CA GLY A 59 -7.00 -25.26 -7.16
C GLY A 59 -5.60 -25.33 -7.82
N PRO A 60 -4.93 -26.50 -7.84
CA PRO A 60 -3.58 -26.65 -8.37
C PRO A 60 -3.55 -26.67 -9.91
N THR A 61 -3.98 -25.57 -10.51
CA THR A 61 -4.05 -25.38 -11.96
C THR A 61 -2.99 -24.39 -12.43
N LEU A 62 -2.74 -24.35 -13.75
CA LEU A 62 -1.86 -23.35 -14.35
C LEU A 62 -2.34 -21.90 -14.06
N ALA A 63 -3.64 -21.71 -13.86
CA ALA A 63 -4.22 -20.42 -13.47
C ALA A 63 -3.73 -19.99 -12.08
N ALA A 64 -3.75 -20.89 -11.08
CA ALA A 64 -3.24 -20.60 -9.75
C ALA A 64 -1.75 -20.25 -9.75
N PHE A 65 -0.95 -20.92 -10.57
CA PHE A 65 0.47 -20.57 -10.73
C PHE A 65 0.66 -19.16 -11.30
N LYS A 66 -0.09 -18.78 -12.34
CA LYS A 66 -0.05 -17.42 -12.89
C LYS A 66 -0.46 -16.37 -11.85
N LEU A 67 -1.51 -16.64 -11.09
CA LEU A 67 -1.97 -15.78 -10.01
C LEU A 67 -0.93 -15.62 -8.90
N PHE A 68 -0.25 -16.71 -8.52
CA PHE A 68 0.85 -16.65 -7.56
C PHE A 68 2.01 -15.78 -8.06
N VAL A 69 2.39 -15.91 -9.33
CA VAL A 69 3.42 -15.05 -9.95
C VAL A 69 2.98 -13.59 -9.94
N ILE A 70 1.72 -13.29 -10.27
CA ILE A 70 1.17 -11.93 -10.20
C ILE A 70 1.27 -11.40 -8.76
N LEU A 71 0.86 -12.18 -7.76
CA LEU A 71 0.93 -11.79 -6.34
C LEU A 71 2.37 -11.47 -5.93
N PHE A 72 3.33 -12.32 -6.30
CA PHE A 72 4.74 -12.13 -6.00
C PHE A 72 5.31 -10.85 -6.64
N PHE A 73 5.01 -10.62 -7.92
CA PHE A 73 5.45 -9.39 -8.58
C PHE A 73 4.79 -8.15 -7.98
N LEU A 74 3.50 -8.22 -7.64
CA LEU A 74 2.75 -7.11 -7.09
C LEU A 74 3.31 -6.68 -5.73
N THR A 75 3.61 -7.63 -4.83
CA THR A 75 4.18 -7.33 -3.51
C THR A 75 5.58 -6.72 -3.54
N ILE A 76 6.38 -6.99 -4.58
CA ILE A 76 7.69 -6.34 -4.79
C ILE A 76 7.53 -4.99 -5.50
N THR A 77 6.60 -4.89 -6.43
CA THR A 77 6.37 -3.69 -7.24
C THR A 77 5.81 -2.55 -6.40
N THR A 78 4.87 -2.83 -5.50
CA THR A 78 4.26 -1.81 -4.62
C THR A 78 5.30 -1.04 -3.79
N PRO A 79 6.13 -1.66 -2.94
CA PRO A 79 7.13 -0.93 -2.15
C PRO A 79 8.19 -0.24 -3.02
N SER A 80 8.56 -0.86 -4.14
CA SER A 80 9.50 -0.24 -5.09
C SER A 80 8.93 1.04 -5.71
N SER A 81 7.65 1.00 -6.10
CA SER A 81 6.93 2.14 -6.67
C SER A 81 6.70 3.23 -5.62
N SER A 82 6.29 2.87 -4.40
CA SER A 82 6.14 3.80 -3.29
C SER A 82 7.45 4.49 -2.92
N HIS A 83 8.56 3.75 -2.88
CA HIS A 83 9.87 4.34 -2.60
C HIS A 83 10.30 5.33 -3.70
N ALA A 84 10.11 4.97 -4.97
CA ALA A 84 10.40 5.87 -6.09
C ALA A 84 9.51 7.13 -6.07
N LEU A 85 8.21 6.97 -5.78
CA LEU A 85 7.24 8.06 -5.61
C LEU A 85 7.64 8.99 -4.46
N ALA A 86 7.96 8.44 -3.29
CA ALA A 86 8.38 9.21 -2.12
C ALA A 86 9.67 10.00 -2.41
N LYS A 87 10.68 9.36 -3.01
CA LYS A 87 11.93 10.03 -3.39
C LYS A 87 11.68 11.17 -4.37
N SER A 88 10.82 10.95 -5.37
CA SER A 88 10.44 12.01 -6.31
C SER A 88 9.66 13.14 -5.63
N ALA A 89 8.76 12.85 -4.71
CA ALA A 89 8.00 13.86 -3.98
C ALA A 89 8.91 14.74 -3.12
N LEU A 90 9.83 14.12 -2.37
CA LEU A 90 10.85 14.83 -1.59
C LEU A 90 11.72 15.73 -2.48
N SER A 91 12.17 15.25 -3.64
CA SER A 91 12.95 16.06 -4.58
C SER A 91 12.19 17.26 -5.15
N LYS A 92 10.85 17.23 -5.14
CA LYS A 92 9.97 18.33 -5.56
C LYS A 92 9.57 19.25 -4.41
N GLY A 93 10.11 19.04 -3.21
CA GLY A 93 9.83 19.86 -2.02
C GLY A 93 8.53 19.52 -1.30
N LEU A 94 7.87 18.41 -1.62
CA LEU A 94 6.72 17.92 -0.85
C LEU A 94 7.22 17.28 0.45
N GLN A 95 7.09 18.00 1.56
CA GLN A 95 7.42 17.48 2.88
C GLN A 95 6.21 16.73 3.47
N PRO A 96 6.42 15.63 4.22
CA PRO A 96 5.37 15.02 5.00
C PRO A 96 4.87 16.02 6.05
N GLU A 97 3.54 16.16 6.17
CA GLU A 97 2.95 16.90 7.27
C GLU A 97 3.10 16.04 8.52
N LEU A 98 3.85 16.54 9.51
CA LEU A 98 4.12 15.83 10.76
C LEU A 98 3.37 16.56 11.88
N ASP A 99 2.48 15.87 12.58
CA ASP A 99 1.86 16.37 13.84
C ASP A 99 2.87 16.30 15.00
N VAL A 100 4.07 16.85 14.82
CA VAL A 100 5.01 17.04 15.92
C VAL A 100 4.59 18.32 16.62
N GLU A 101 3.87 18.20 17.75
CA GLU A 101 3.92 19.22 18.79
C GLU A 101 5.41 19.45 19.07
N SER A 102 5.90 20.60 18.65
CA SER A 102 7.32 20.95 18.67
C SER A 102 7.77 21.24 20.10
N GLU A 103 7.82 20.21 20.94
CA GLU A 103 8.48 20.24 22.24
C GLU A 103 9.81 19.50 22.19
N VAL A 104 10.50 19.66 21.06
CA VAL A 104 11.95 19.56 21.03
C VAL A 104 12.44 20.92 20.57
N GLU A 105 12.68 21.80 21.55
CA GLU A 105 13.60 22.94 21.39
C GLU A 105 14.87 22.39 20.75
N LEU A 106 15.01 22.58 19.44
CA LEU A 106 16.29 22.38 18.78
C LEU A 106 17.23 23.40 19.43
N PRO A 107 18.30 22.98 20.12
CA PRO A 107 19.30 23.94 20.53
C PRO A 107 19.76 24.63 19.26
N MET A 108 19.64 25.96 19.28
CA MET A 108 20.05 26.86 18.21
C MET A 108 21.51 26.55 17.83
N LEU A 109 21.70 25.64 16.87
CA LEU A 109 22.98 25.50 16.20
C LEU A 109 23.15 26.79 15.42
N GLY A 110 23.99 27.64 16.01
CA GLY A 110 24.23 28.98 15.59
C GLY A 110 24.60 29.07 14.12
N GLU A 111 24.32 30.25 13.58
CA GLU A 111 24.90 30.74 12.35
C GLU A 111 26.40 30.41 12.26
N GLY A 112 26.80 29.91 11.10
CA GLY A 112 28.16 29.46 10.79
C GLY A 112 28.03 28.10 10.14
N ILE A 113 27.86 27.99 8.83
CA ILE A 113 28.94 28.24 7.86
C ILE A 113 28.31 28.73 6.56
N ARG A 114 28.38 30.05 6.33
CA ARG A 114 28.72 30.56 5.01
C ARG A 114 30.22 30.35 4.84
N GLN A 115 30.62 29.32 4.10
CA GLN A 115 31.80 29.29 3.21
C GLN A 115 31.51 28.26 2.12
#